data_AF-A0A969XG69-F1
#
_entry.id   AF-A0A969XG69-F1
#
_cell.length_a   1.000
_cell.length_b   1.000
_cell.length_c   1.000
_cell.angle_alpha   90.00
_cell.angle_beta   90.00
_cell.angle_gamma   90.00
#
_symmetry.space_group_name_H-M   'P 1'
#
loop_
_entity.id
_entity.type
_entity.pdbx_description
1 polymer ?
#
loop_
_entity_poly.entity_id
_entity_poly.type
_entity_poly.pdbx_seq_one_letter_code
_entity_poly.pdbx_strand_id
1 'polypeptide(L)'
;MSIYTPRGLKIRVPVRDAFALMARLHPHVSAFRILKTTEGIETIPGLLSFAGGVAGYAFGLAPLQLGAVVAGGHVIGMIMNAIGLFLPGLVPLATIMSYVTGYGFFLLAGVTMGYVVSGWTGALAYLAGRLAAVLLGYVIEWVQAYRLHAVARALGYSGGLTASEQNFVNAYRLHALKCGKSTDITLTEEELDEESWLPCFADLKYEWPNVVARFSPYE
;
A
#
# COMPACT_ATOMS: atom_id res chain seq x y z
N MET A 1 -18.16 -8.10 5.09
CA MET A 1 -16.93 -8.85 5.41
C MET A 1 -15.74 -8.18 4.73
N SER A 2 -14.72 -7.75 5.48
CA SER A 2 -13.48 -7.22 4.91
C SER A 2 -12.58 -8.34 4.38
N ILE A 3 -11.78 -8.04 3.36
CA ILE A 3 -10.71 -8.93 2.89
C ILE A 3 -9.38 -8.56 3.57
N TYR A 4 -8.41 -9.48 3.51
CA TYR A 4 -7.07 -9.27 4.03
C TYR A 4 -6.03 -9.59 2.98
N THR A 5 -4.91 -8.87 2.98
CA THR A 5 -3.77 -9.19 2.12
C THR A 5 -2.94 -10.35 2.70
N PRO A 6 -1.98 -10.93 1.95
CA PRO A 6 -1.14 -12.04 2.42
C PRO A 6 -0.37 -11.83 3.74
N ARG A 7 -0.05 -10.59 4.10
CA ARG A 7 0.59 -10.15 5.36
C ARG A 7 -0.41 -9.60 6.39
N GLY A 8 -1.70 -9.58 6.05
CA GLY A 8 -2.77 -9.21 6.97
C GLY A 8 -3.14 -7.73 6.99
N LEU A 9 -2.80 -6.95 5.96
CA LEU A 9 -3.38 -5.61 5.80
C LEU A 9 -4.88 -5.76 5.58
N LYS A 10 -5.67 -5.14 6.45
CA LYS A 10 -7.14 -5.18 6.39
C LYS A 10 -7.62 -4.22 5.30
N ILE A 11 -8.41 -4.72 4.36
CA ILE A 11 -9.09 -3.92 3.33
C ILE A 11 -10.59 -4.02 3.62
N ARG A 12 -11.20 -2.90 3.98
CA ARG A 12 -12.62 -2.75 4.39
C ARG A 12 -13.57 -2.70 3.20
N VAL A 13 -13.26 -3.47 2.16
CA VAL A 13 -14.13 -3.68 1.00
C VAL A 13 -14.85 -5.02 1.19
N PRO A 14 -16.19 -5.13 1.02
CA PRO A 14 -16.89 -6.40 1.04
C PRO A 14 -16.22 -7.42 0.11
N VAL A 15 -16.12 -8.66 0.57
CA VAL A 15 -15.59 -9.79 -0.22
C VAL A 15 -16.22 -9.79 -1.62
N ARG A 16 -17.56 -9.75 -1.71
CA ARG A 16 -18.29 -9.70 -2.99
C ARG A 16 -17.72 -8.64 -3.94
N ASP A 17 -17.72 -7.39 -3.51
CA ASP A 17 -17.33 -6.25 -4.35
C ASP A 17 -15.82 -6.30 -4.71
N ALA A 18 -14.98 -6.73 -3.76
CA ALA A 18 -13.55 -6.87 -4.00
C ALA A 18 -13.23 -7.96 -5.04
N PHE A 19 -13.86 -9.11 -4.91
CA PHE A 19 -13.65 -10.24 -5.80
C PHE A 19 -14.33 -10.02 -7.15
N ALA A 20 -15.48 -9.34 -7.21
CA ALA A 20 -16.08 -8.87 -8.45
C ALA A 20 -15.10 -7.98 -9.24
N LEU A 21 -14.47 -7.01 -8.56
CA LEU A 21 -13.47 -6.15 -9.20
C LEU A 21 -12.26 -6.96 -9.69
N MET A 22 -11.70 -7.84 -8.85
CA MET A 22 -10.54 -8.66 -9.23
C MET A 22 -10.86 -9.69 -10.34
N ALA A 23 -12.10 -10.20 -10.40
CA ALA A 23 -12.54 -11.17 -11.40
C ALA A 23 -12.44 -10.65 -12.83
N ARG A 24 -12.54 -9.32 -13.05
CA ARG A 24 -12.29 -8.68 -14.36
C ARG A 24 -10.93 -9.00 -14.96
N LEU A 25 -9.94 -9.30 -14.11
CA LEU A 25 -8.56 -9.59 -14.51
C LEU A 25 -8.24 -11.08 -14.41
N HIS A 26 -9.12 -11.88 -13.82
CA HIS A 26 -8.97 -13.33 -13.73
C HIS A 26 -9.23 -13.98 -15.12
N PRO A 27 -8.52 -15.06 -15.50
CA PRO A 27 -7.42 -15.73 -14.78
C PRO A 27 -6.04 -15.10 -15.02
N HIS A 28 -5.93 -14.08 -15.88
CA HIS A 28 -4.63 -13.49 -16.26
C HIS A 28 -3.85 -12.88 -15.08
N VAL A 29 -4.57 -12.36 -14.08
CA VAL A 29 -4.01 -11.84 -12.83
C VAL A 29 -4.79 -12.45 -11.67
N SER A 30 -4.12 -13.23 -10.83
CA SER A 30 -4.74 -13.82 -9.65
C SER A 30 -5.04 -12.78 -8.58
N ALA A 31 -6.09 -13.01 -7.79
CA ALA A 31 -6.44 -12.18 -6.64
C ALA A 31 -5.25 -12.03 -5.67
N PHE A 32 -4.50 -13.10 -5.44
CA PHE A 32 -3.29 -13.07 -4.60
C PHE A 32 -2.29 -12.02 -5.09
N ARG A 33 -2.06 -11.94 -6.41
CA ARG A 33 -1.11 -10.99 -7.00
C ARG A 33 -1.55 -9.55 -6.82
N ILE A 34 -2.85 -9.28 -6.94
CA ILE A 34 -3.41 -7.94 -6.69
C ILE A 34 -3.23 -7.58 -5.21
N LEU A 35 -3.66 -8.46 -4.28
CA LEU A 35 -3.54 -8.24 -2.84
C LEU A 35 -2.08 -8.06 -2.38
N LYS A 36 -1.15 -8.81 -2.97
CA LYS A 36 0.29 -8.66 -2.71
C LYS A 36 0.84 -7.33 -3.23
N THR A 37 0.34 -6.88 -4.39
CA THR A 37 0.71 -5.58 -4.95
C THR A 37 0.20 -4.43 -4.07
N THR A 38 -0.99 -4.58 -3.46
CA THR A 38 -1.52 -3.63 -2.47
C THR A 38 -0.52 -3.39 -1.34
N GLU A 39 0.06 -4.45 -0.77
CA GLU A 39 1.07 -4.33 0.29
C GLU A 39 2.37 -3.69 -0.20
N GLY A 40 2.74 -3.95 -1.46
CA GLY A 40 3.87 -3.31 -2.10
C GLY A 40 3.67 -1.80 -2.15
N ILE A 41 2.51 -1.34 -2.61
CA ILE A 41 2.16 0.08 -2.68
C ILE A 41 2.15 0.69 -1.27
N GLU A 42 1.53 0.03 -0.29
CA GLU A 42 1.53 0.46 1.12
C GLU A 42 2.96 0.67 1.67
N THR A 43 3.93 -0.11 1.17
CA THR A 43 5.33 -0.06 1.62
C THR A 43 6.14 1.09 1.02
N ILE A 44 5.70 1.70 -0.10
CA ILE A 44 6.46 2.71 -0.85
C ILE A 44 6.93 3.90 0.01
N PRO A 45 6.08 4.54 0.85
CA PRO A 45 6.52 5.65 1.70
C PRO A 45 7.67 5.25 2.63
N GLY A 46 7.61 4.06 3.22
CA GLY A 46 8.68 3.54 4.08
C GLY A 46 9.97 3.27 3.30
N LEU A 47 9.84 2.67 2.11
CA LEU A 47 10.96 2.37 1.24
C LEU A 47 11.70 3.62 0.77
N LEU A 48 10.98 4.64 0.31
CA LEU A 48 11.59 5.90 -0.15
C LEU A 48 12.23 6.68 1.00
N SER A 49 11.60 6.66 2.19
CA SER A 49 12.19 7.24 3.40
C SER A 49 13.52 6.58 3.77
N PHE A 50 13.57 5.24 3.72
CA PHE A 50 14.79 4.48 3.95
C PHE A 50 15.86 4.75 2.89
N ALA A 51 15.50 4.69 1.60
CA ALA A 51 16.43 4.97 0.50
C ALA A 51 16.99 6.39 0.57
N GLY A 52 16.15 7.38 0.92
CA GLY A 52 16.58 8.76 1.17
C GLY A 52 17.57 8.87 2.34
N GLY A 53 17.33 8.12 3.43
CA GLY A 53 18.28 8.03 4.54
C GLY A 53 19.62 7.43 4.14
N VAL A 54 19.62 6.30 3.42
CA VAL A 54 20.83 5.66 2.88
C VAL A 54 21.63 6.62 2.01
N ALA A 55 20.96 7.29 1.07
CA ALA A 55 21.59 8.28 0.21
C ALA A 55 22.15 9.46 1.04
N GLY A 56 21.38 9.95 2.01
CA GLY A 56 21.79 11.04 2.89
C GLY A 56 23.05 10.71 3.70
N TYR A 57 23.15 9.48 4.22
CA TYR A 57 24.37 9.00 4.88
C TYR A 57 25.53 8.87 3.90
N ALA A 58 25.30 8.32 2.71
CA ALA A 58 26.35 8.13 1.70
C ALA A 58 26.96 9.47 1.23
N PHE A 59 26.15 10.52 1.15
CA PHE A 59 26.60 11.88 0.80
C PHE A 59 27.07 12.71 1.99
N GLY A 60 27.07 12.16 3.21
CA GLY A 60 27.50 12.88 4.41
C GLY A 60 26.65 14.11 4.73
N LEU A 61 25.34 14.05 4.48
CA LEU A 61 24.44 15.18 4.73
C LEU A 61 24.44 15.58 6.20
N ALA A 62 24.31 16.88 6.46
CA ALA A 62 24.17 17.39 7.82
C ALA A 62 22.87 16.84 8.46
N PRO A 63 22.79 16.70 9.81
CA PRO A 63 21.66 16.09 10.49
C PRO A 63 20.28 16.64 10.07
N LEU A 64 20.14 17.96 9.94
CA LEU A 64 18.89 18.58 9.51
C LEU A 64 18.52 18.22 8.06
N GLN A 65 19.50 18.18 7.16
CA GLN A 65 19.31 17.82 5.76
C GLN A 65 18.93 16.34 5.64
N LEU A 66 19.60 15.46 6.40
CA LEU A 66 19.27 14.04 6.47
C LEU A 66 17.82 13.84 6.92
N GLY A 67 17.42 14.48 8.03
CA GLY A 67 16.04 14.41 8.52
C GLY A 67 15.02 14.90 7.48
N ALA A 68 15.35 15.99 6.77
CA ALA A 68 14.51 16.52 5.70
C ALA A 68 14.39 15.58 4.50
N VAL A 69 15.48 14.93 4.06
CA VAL A 69 15.45 13.94 2.96
C VAL A 69 14.64 12.70 3.36
N VAL A 70 14.80 12.20 4.59
CA VAL A 70 14.04 11.06 5.12
C VAL A 70 12.55 11.37 5.17
N ALA A 71 12.19 12.56 5.65
CA ALA A 71 10.81 13.02 5.70
C ALA A 71 10.23 13.25 4.30
N GLY A 72 10.99 13.94 3.43
CA GLY A 72 10.61 14.22 2.05
C GLY A 72 10.37 12.95 1.24
N GLY A 73 11.25 11.95 1.35
CA GLY A 73 11.08 10.65 0.68
C GLY A 73 9.79 9.94 1.09
N HIS A 74 9.44 10.01 2.39
CA HIS A 74 8.18 9.45 2.88
C HIS A 74 6.96 10.18 2.31
N VAL A 75 6.96 11.51 2.41
CA VAL A 75 5.86 12.37 1.91
C VAL A 75 5.66 12.18 0.41
N ILE A 76 6.74 12.11 -0.38
CA ILE A 76 6.68 11.80 -1.80
C ILE A 76 6.00 10.46 -2.03
N GLY A 77 6.38 9.41 -1.29
CA GLY A 77 5.73 8.11 -1.39
C GLY A 77 4.24 8.15 -1.04
N MET A 78 3.85 8.91 -0.01
CA MET A 78 2.43 9.09 0.34
C MET A 78 1.65 9.78 -0.78
N ILE A 79 2.25 10.79 -1.42
CA ILE A 79 1.65 11.48 -2.58
C ILE A 79 1.53 10.50 -3.76
N MET A 80 2.55 9.68 -4.03
CA MET A 80 2.49 8.65 -5.09
C MET A 80 1.34 7.67 -4.87
N ASN A 81 1.18 7.18 -3.63
CA ASN A 81 0.05 6.34 -3.25
C ASN A 81 -1.28 7.09 -3.42
N ALA A 82 -1.33 8.37 -3.05
CA ALA A 82 -2.52 9.21 -3.18
C ALA A 82 -3.03 9.31 -4.62
N ILE A 83 -2.11 9.57 -5.55
CA ILE A 83 -2.43 9.83 -6.96
C ILE A 83 -2.47 8.56 -7.80
N GLY A 84 -1.93 7.45 -7.29
CA GLY A 84 -1.83 6.18 -8.02
C GLY A 84 -0.79 6.19 -9.15
N LEU A 85 0.16 7.13 -9.12
CA LEU A 85 1.22 7.27 -10.13
C LEU A 85 2.53 6.76 -9.56
N PHE A 86 3.08 5.72 -10.19
CA PHE A 86 4.28 5.05 -9.73
C PHE A 86 5.34 5.01 -10.82
N LEU A 87 6.61 5.17 -10.40
CA LEU A 87 7.73 4.99 -11.30
C LEU A 87 7.84 3.52 -11.74
N PRO A 88 8.26 3.24 -12.99
CA PRO A 88 8.53 1.88 -13.44
C PRO A 88 9.50 1.16 -12.50
N GLY A 89 9.20 -0.10 -12.17
CA GLY A 89 10.04 -0.92 -11.28
C GLY A 89 9.87 -0.66 -9.77
N LEU A 90 9.35 0.50 -9.35
CA LEU A 90 9.17 0.82 -7.93
C LEU A 90 8.16 -0.12 -7.25
N VAL A 91 7.01 -0.37 -7.87
CA VAL A 91 5.96 -1.24 -7.28
C VAL A 91 6.44 -2.69 -7.16
N PRO A 92 7.05 -3.33 -8.18
CA PRO A 92 7.67 -4.65 -8.03
C PRO A 92 8.71 -4.70 -6.91
N LEU A 93 9.61 -3.71 -6.84
CA LEU A 93 10.62 -3.62 -5.78
C LEU A 93 9.96 -3.53 -4.40
N ALA A 94 9.01 -2.61 -4.22
CA ALA A 94 8.30 -2.43 -2.97
C ALA A 94 7.51 -3.69 -2.58
N THR A 95 6.96 -4.41 -3.55
CA THR A 95 6.24 -5.69 -3.35
C THR A 95 7.18 -6.79 -2.84
N ILE A 96 8.41 -6.86 -3.35
CA ILE A 96 9.43 -7.81 -2.86
C ILE A 96 9.86 -7.42 -1.44
N MET A 97 10.14 -6.14 -1.24
CA MET A 97 10.60 -5.61 0.04
C MET A 97 9.52 -5.67 1.13
N SER A 98 8.24 -5.71 0.77
CA SER A 98 7.13 -5.72 1.72
C SER A 98 7.28 -6.83 2.78
N TYR A 99 7.76 -8.02 2.44
CA TYR A 99 7.99 -9.09 3.42
C TYR A 99 9.04 -8.74 4.49
N VAL A 100 10.03 -7.94 4.13
CA VAL A 100 11.13 -7.53 5.01
C VAL A 100 10.71 -6.33 5.88
N THR A 101 9.85 -5.45 5.36
CA THR A 101 9.49 -4.19 6.03
C THR A 101 8.51 -4.33 7.18
N GLY A 102 7.74 -5.42 7.24
CA GLY A 102 6.68 -5.62 8.24
C GLY A 102 7.11 -5.61 9.70
N TYR A 103 8.40 -5.79 9.97
CA TYR A 103 8.94 -5.92 11.32
C TYR A 103 9.76 -4.70 11.76
N GLY A 104 9.56 -3.54 11.12
CA GLY A 104 10.31 -2.33 11.46
C GLY A 104 11.78 -2.36 11.00
N PHE A 105 12.15 -3.28 10.12
CA PHE A 105 13.53 -3.48 9.66
C PHE A 105 14.15 -2.20 9.08
N PHE A 106 13.42 -1.45 8.24
CA PHE A 106 13.91 -0.18 7.68
C PHE A 106 14.16 0.90 8.73
N LEU A 107 13.38 0.90 9.82
CA LEU A 107 13.62 1.81 10.92
C LEU A 107 14.92 1.43 11.62
N LEU A 108 15.05 0.16 12.02
CA LEU A 108 16.23 -0.34 12.73
C LEU A 108 17.50 -0.18 11.90
N ALA A 109 17.49 -0.62 10.64
CA ALA A 109 18.63 -0.51 9.74
C ALA A 109 19.04 0.95 9.50
N GLY A 110 18.08 1.87 9.31
CA GLY A 110 18.37 3.29 9.14
C GLY A 110 18.98 3.95 10.38
N VAL A 111 18.52 3.55 11.58
CA VAL A 111 19.07 4.01 12.87
C VAL A 111 20.47 3.46 13.09
N THR A 112 20.68 2.15 12.90
CA THR A 112 21.99 1.51 13.06
C THR A 112 23.00 2.11 12.09
N MET A 113 22.62 2.33 10.84
CA MET A 113 23.49 2.96 9.84
C MET A 113 23.85 4.39 10.22
N GLY A 114 22.90 5.18 10.71
CA GLY A 114 23.17 6.53 11.19
C GLY A 114 24.13 6.56 12.37
N TYR A 115 23.97 5.61 13.29
CA TYR A 115 24.90 5.45 14.40
C TYR A 115 26.31 5.10 13.94
N VAL A 116 26.46 4.18 12.98
CA VAL A 116 27.78 3.78 12.44
C VAL A 116 28.44 4.91 11.66
N VAL A 117 27.70 5.66 10.85
CA VAL A 117 28.26 6.69 9.95
C VAL A 117 28.49 8.03 10.63
N SER A 118 27.61 8.44 11.55
CA SER A 118 27.64 9.79 12.15
C SER A 118 27.38 9.78 13.66
N GLY A 119 27.37 8.61 14.31
CA GLY A 119 27.05 8.50 15.73
C GLY A 119 25.59 8.81 16.04
N TRP A 120 25.33 9.20 17.29
CA TRP A 120 23.97 9.47 17.76
C TRP A 120 23.26 10.60 17.00
N THR A 121 23.99 11.56 16.45
CA THR A 121 23.39 12.67 15.69
C THR A 121 22.74 12.19 14.39
N GLY A 122 23.37 11.25 13.67
CA GLY A 122 22.80 10.62 12.48
C GLY A 122 21.56 9.78 12.81
N ALA A 123 21.68 8.93 13.84
CA ALA A 123 20.57 8.10 14.31
C ALA A 123 19.34 8.94 14.72
N LEU A 124 19.55 9.98 15.53
CA LEU A 124 18.49 10.89 15.99
C LEU A 124 17.90 11.71 14.84
N ALA A 125 18.71 12.16 13.88
CA ALA A 125 18.22 12.87 12.70
C ALA A 125 17.31 12.01 11.83
N TYR A 126 17.66 10.74 11.63
CA TYR A 126 16.80 9.80 10.91
C TYR A 126 15.49 9.54 11.66
N LEU A 127 15.54 9.32 12.98
CA LEU A 127 14.35 9.17 13.81
C LEU A 127 13.46 10.42 13.78
N ALA A 128 14.04 11.60 13.91
CA ALA A 128 13.34 12.87 13.85
C ALA A 128 12.67 13.07 12.48
N GLY A 129 13.38 12.76 11.39
CA GLY A 129 12.82 12.77 10.03
C GLY A 129 11.66 11.79 9.87
N ARG A 130 11.78 10.56 10.39
CA ARG A 130 10.69 9.56 10.38
C ARG A 130 9.49 10.03 11.21
N LEU A 131 9.71 10.61 12.38
CA LEU A 131 8.65 11.13 13.24
C LEU A 131 7.93 12.30 12.57
N ALA A 132 8.68 13.26 12.03
CA ALA A 132 8.12 14.37 11.26
C ALA A 132 7.31 13.87 10.06
N ALA A 133 7.79 12.84 9.36
CA ALA A 133 7.08 12.22 8.26
C ALA A 133 5.73 11.63 8.68
N VAL A 134 5.68 10.92 9.81
CA VAL A 134 4.43 10.35 10.34
C VAL A 134 3.45 11.47 10.71
N LEU A 135 3.93 12.53 11.35
CA LEU A 135 3.09 13.69 11.70
C LEU A 135 2.53 14.39 10.45
N LEU A 136 3.36 14.61 9.43
CA LEU A 136 2.90 15.13 8.13
C LEU A 136 1.96 14.15 7.43
N GLY A 137 2.22 12.85 7.59
CA GLY A 137 1.40 11.79 7.03
C GLY A 137 -0.04 11.83 7.53
N TYR A 138 -0.26 12.06 8.83
CA TYR A 138 -1.60 12.25 9.38
C TYR A 138 -2.35 13.41 8.72
N VAL A 139 -1.67 14.52 8.42
CA VAL A 139 -2.29 15.66 7.71
C VAL A 139 -2.68 15.28 6.29
N ILE A 140 -1.79 14.58 5.59
CA ILE A 140 -2.02 14.11 4.22
C ILE A 140 -3.17 13.10 4.19
N GLU A 141 -3.18 12.12 5.09
CA GLU A 141 -4.25 11.13 5.23
C GLU A 141 -5.59 11.79 5.57
N TRP A 142 -5.60 12.80 6.44
CA TRP A 142 -6.82 13.54 6.76
C TRP A 142 -7.39 14.26 5.53
N VAL A 143 -6.54 14.96 4.76
CA VAL A 143 -6.94 15.61 3.50
C VAL A 143 -7.43 14.60 2.47
N GLN A 144 -6.75 13.45 2.37
CA GLN A 144 -7.14 12.37 1.46
C GLN A 144 -8.44 11.72 1.90
N ALA A 145 -8.64 11.46 3.18
CA ALA A 145 -9.86 10.90 3.73
C ALA A 145 -11.07 11.76 3.34
N TYR A 146 -10.98 13.09 3.41
CA TYR A 146 -12.07 13.96 2.92
C TYR A 146 -12.39 13.76 1.44
N ARG A 147 -11.38 13.67 0.57
CA ARG A 147 -11.57 13.44 -0.86
C ARG A 147 -12.16 12.05 -1.12
N LEU A 148 -11.60 11.04 -0.46
CA LEU A 148 -11.97 9.64 -0.61
C LEU A 148 -13.37 9.38 -0.04
N HIS A 149 -13.81 10.06 1.02
CA HIS A 149 -15.18 9.99 1.54
C HIS A 149 -16.21 10.53 0.53
N ALA A 150 -15.88 11.60 -0.19
CA ALA A 150 -16.77 12.13 -1.23
C ALA A 150 -16.94 11.14 -2.40
N VAL A 151 -15.85 10.48 -2.79
CA VAL A 151 -15.85 9.45 -3.85
C VAL A 151 -16.53 8.16 -3.37
N ALA A 152 -16.25 7.71 -2.15
CA ALA A 152 -16.91 6.55 -1.51
C ALA A 152 -18.43 6.73 -1.47
N ARG A 153 -18.91 7.92 -1.07
CA ARG A 153 -20.34 8.25 -1.03
C ARG A 153 -20.98 8.25 -2.43
N ALA A 154 -20.27 8.74 -3.44
CA ALA A 154 -20.73 8.71 -4.83
C ALA A 154 -20.79 7.27 -5.40
N LEU A 155 -19.99 6.35 -4.85
CA LEU A 155 -19.94 4.93 -5.22
C LEU A 155 -20.85 4.03 -4.37
N GLY A 156 -21.77 4.60 -3.58
CA GLY A 156 -22.66 3.84 -2.70
C GLY A 156 -21.97 3.19 -1.49
N TYR A 157 -20.71 3.52 -1.24
CA TYR A 157 -19.95 3.03 -0.11
C TYR A 157 -20.23 3.87 1.15
N SER A 158 -20.79 3.22 2.17
CA SER A 158 -21.02 3.82 3.48
C SER A 158 -19.78 3.82 4.38
N GLY A 159 -18.78 2.98 4.07
CA GLY A 159 -17.48 2.95 4.75
C GLY A 159 -16.53 4.03 4.24
N GLY A 160 -15.81 4.69 5.14
CA GLY A 160 -14.71 5.56 4.74
C GLY A 160 -13.59 4.77 4.06
N LEU A 161 -13.22 5.19 2.86
CA LEU A 161 -12.01 4.71 2.18
C LEU A 161 -10.79 5.23 2.94
N THR A 162 -9.97 4.32 3.44
CA THR A 162 -8.66 4.61 4.05
C THR A 162 -7.53 4.39 3.04
N ALA A 163 -6.29 4.66 3.44
CA ALA A 163 -5.11 4.44 2.59
C ALA A 163 -5.02 2.99 2.05
N SER A 164 -5.45 2.01 2.84
CA SER A 164 -5.43 0.59 2.47
C SER A 164 -6.33 0.28 1.28
N GLU A 165 -7.56 0.81 1.27
CA GLU A 165 -8.50 0.61 0.16
C GLU A 165 -8.05 1.34 -1.10
N GLN A 166 -7.47 2.53 -0.95
CA GLN A 166 -6.87 3.25 -2.07
C GLN A 166 -5.71 2.47 -2.70
N ASN A 167 -4.84 1.89 -1.88
CA ASN A 167 -3.75 1.06 -2.36
C ASN A 167 -4.25 -0.22 -3.05
N PHE A 168 -5.37 -0.78 -2.59
CA PHE A 168 -6.06 -1.88 -3.29
C PHE A 168 -6.58 -1.45 -4.66
N VAL A 169 -7.27 -0.31 -4.76
CA VAL A 169 -7.76 0.24 -6.03
C VAL A 169 -6.59 0.55 -6.97
N ASN A 170 -5.51 1.14 -6.48
CA ASN A 170 -4.32 1.42 -7.27
C ASN A 170 -3.66 0.12 -7.76
N ALA A 171 -3.58 -0.92 -6.93
CA ALA A 171 -3.08 -2.23 -7.33
C ALA A 171 -3.93 -2.84 -8.46
N TYR A 172 -5.26 -2.80 -8.33
CA TYR A 172 -6.17 -3.22 -9.41
C TYR A 172 -5.90 -2.45 -10.70
N ARG A 173 -5.90 -1.10 -10.65
CA ARG A 173 -5.70 -0.24 -11.82
C ARG A 173 -4.36 -0.50 -12.51
N LEU A 174 -3.28 -0.71 -11.76
CA LEU A 174 -1.97 -1.04 -12.31
C LEU A 174 -1.98 -2.36 -13.09
N HIS A 175 -2.68 -3.37 -12.59
CA HIS A 175 -2.80 -4.65 -13.31
C HIS A 175 -3.77 -4.55 -14.49
N ALA A 176 -4.90 -3.84 -14.34
CA ALA A 176 -5.85 -3.58 -15.41
C ALA A 176 -5.17 -2.88 -16.60
N LEU A 177 -4.40 -1.82 -16.34
CA LEU A 177 -3.62 -1.11 -17.39
C LEU A 177 -2.64 -2.04 -18.11
N LYS A 178 -1.92 -2.88 -17.39
CA LYS A 178 -0.96 -3.84 -17.98
C LYS A 178 -1.64 -4.89 -18.85
N CYS A 179 -2.89 -5.24 -18.53
CA CYS A 179 -3.68 -6.20 -19.29
C CYS A 179 -4.57 -5.54 -20.37
N GLY A 180 -4.53 -4.21 -20.53
CA GLY A 180 -5.42 -3.49 -21.45
C GLY A 180 -6.90 -3.56 -21.06
N LYS A 181 -7.20 -3.72 -19.77
CA LYS A 181 -8.55 -3.80 -19.19
C LYS A 181 -8.96 -2.46 -18.57
N SER A 182 -10.26 -2.28 -18.32
CA SER A 182 -10.80 -1.06 -17.73
C SER A 182 -10.27 -0.81 -16.32
N THR A 183 -9.83 0.42 -16.06
CA THR A 183 -9.44 0.91 -14.72
C THR A 183 -10.61 1.44 -13.91
N ASP A 184 -11.81 1.42 -14.49
CA ASP A 184 -13.02 1.79 -13.78
C ASP A 184 -13.26 0.85 -12.60
N ILE A 185 -13.79 1.40 -11.51
CA ILE A 185 -14.04 0.71 -10.25
C ILE A 185 -15.53 0.59 -9.95
N THR A 186 -16.41 1.19 -10.77
CA THR A 186 -17.83 0.93 -10.68
C THR A 186 -18.10 -0.52 -11.06
N LEU A 187 -19.02 -1.19 -10.35
CA LEU A 187 -19.41 -2.58 -10.60
C LEU A 187 -20.85 -2.58 -11.11
N THR A 188 -21.13 -3.40 -12.12
CA THR A 188 -22.50 -3.64 -12.57
C THR A 188 -23.17 -4.70 -11.69
N GLU A 189 -24.50 -4.77 -11.70
CA GLU A 189 -25.24 -5.82 -10.96
C GLU A 189 -24.82 -7.23 -11.42
N GLU A 190 -24.59 -7.43 -12.72
CA GLU A 190 -24.11 -8.71 -13.29
C GLU A 190 -22.73 -9.12 -12.72
N GLU A 191 -21.86 -8.16 -12.42
CA GLU A 191 -20.55 -8.45 -11.82
C GLU A 191 -20.65 -8.77 -10.32
N LEU A 192 -21.73 -8.34 -9.67
CA LEU A 192 -22.01 -8.63 -8.26
C LEU A 192 -22.66 -10.02 -8.08
N ASP A 193 -23.16 -10.62 -9.15
CA ASP A 193 -23.67 -11.99 -9.14
C ASP A 193 -22.59 -12.99 -8.73
N GLU A 194 -22.96 -13.95 -7.89
CA GLU A 194 -22.04 -14.90 -7.29
C GLU A 194 -21.27 -15.71 -8.36
N GLU A 195 -21.93 -16.08 -9.44
CA GLU A 195 -21.34 -16.81 -10.56
C GLU A 195 -20.15 -16.06 -11.21
N SER A 196 -20.18 -14.73 -11.20
CA SER A 196 -19.18 -13.87 -11.84
C SER A 196 -17.87 -13.80 -11.05
N TRP A 197 -17.93 -13.75 -9.71
CA TRP A 197 -16.73 -13.54 -8.87
C TRP A 197 -16.30 -14.74 -8.05
N LEU A 198 -17.18 -15.72 -7.83
CA LEU A 198 -16.89 -16.91 -7.05
C LEU A 198 -15.71 -17.72 -7.60
N PRO A 199 -15.50 -17.89 -8.93
CA PRO A 199 -14.32 -18.60 -9.43
C PRO A 199 -12.99 -17.95 -9.00
N CYS A 200 -12.91 -16.62 -9.07
CA CYS A 200 -11.73 -15.86 -8.63
C CYS A 200 -11.47 -16.04 -7.12
N PHE A 201 -12.54 -16.06 -6.32
CA PHE A 201 -12.44 -16.32 -4.88
C PHE A 201 -12.05 -17.77 -4.57
N ALA A 202 -12.64 -18.73 -5.28
CA ALA A 202 -12.39 -20.16 -5.12
C ALA A 202 -10.92 -20.51 -5.41
N ASP A 203 -10.34 -19.95 -6.47
CA ASP A 203 -8.93 -20.12 -6.81
C ASP A 203 -8.02 -19.62 -5.68
N LEU A 204 -8.29 -18.41 -5.15
CA LEU A 204 -7.53 -17.89 -4.02
C LEU A 204 -7.66 -18.80 -2.78
N LYS A 205 -8.87 -19.28 -2.49
CA LYS A 205 -9.13 -20.16 -1.35
C LYS A 205 -8.42 -21.50 -1.48
N TYR A 206 -8.34 -22.04 -2.69
CA TYR A 206 -7.66 -23.30 -2.98
C TYR A 206 -6.14 -23.15 -2.88
N GLU A 207 -5.56 -22.14 -3.52
CA GLU A 207 -4.10 -21.94 -3.55
C GLU A 207 -3.55 -21.40 -2.22
N TRP A 208 -4.30 -20.52 -1.55
CA TRP A 208 -3.83 -19.76 -0.39
C TRP A 208 -4.85 -19.77 0.77
N PRO A 209 -5.22 -20.94 1.31
CA PRO A 209 -6.24 -21.07 2.36
C PRO A 209 -5.90 -20.27 3.62
N ASN A 210 -4.61 -20.13 3.95
CA ASN A 210 -4.15 -19.33 5.10
C ASN A 210 -4.44 -17.83 4.97
N VAL A 211 -4.54 -17.31 3.73
CA VAL A 211 -4.90 -15.91 3.49
C VAL A 211 -6.40 -15.73 3.66
N VAL A 212 -7.20 -16.62 3.05
CA VAL A 212 -8.68 -16.57 3.14
C VAL A 212 -9.18 -16.86 4.55
N ALA A 213 -8.48 -17.67 5.35
CA ALA A 213 -8.80 -17.91 6.76
C ALA A 213 -8.80 -16.62 7.61
N ARG A 214 -8.11 -15.57 7.16
CA ARG A 214 -8.12 -14.25 7.83
C ARG A 214 -9.29 -13.39 7.43
N PHE A 215 -10.02 -13.75 6.37
CA PHE A 215 -11.21 -13.02 5.94
C PHE A 215 -12.27 -13.34 6.97
N SER A 216 -12.30 -12.53 8.01
CA SER A 216 -13.18 -12.76 9.14
C SER A 216 -14.65 -12.77 8.71
N PRO A 217 -15.40 -13.82 9.09
CA PRO A 217 -16.76 -13.67 9.55
C PRO A 217 -16.68 -13.35 11.04
N TYR A 218 -16.40 -12.10 11.44
CA TYR A 218 -16.60 -11.73 12.84
C TYR A 218 -17.98 -11.09 12.94
N GLU A 219 -18.86 -11.84 13.63
CA GLU A 219 -19.93 -11.40 14.54
C GLU A 219 -20.49 -9.98 14.36
#